data_AF-A0A318N6K2-F1
#
_entry.id   AF-A0A318N6K2-F1
#
_cell.length_a   1.000
_cell.length_b   1.000
_cell.length_c   1.000
_cell.angle_alpha   90.00
_cell.angle_beta   90.00
_cell.angle_gamma   90.00
#
_symmetry.space_group_name_H-M   'P 1'
#
loop_
_entity.id
_entity.type
_entity.pdbx_description
1 polymer ?
#
loop_
_entity_poly.entity_id
_entity_poly.type
_entity_poly.pdbx_seq_one_letter_code
_entity_poly.pdbx_strand_id
1 'polypeptide(L)'
;MFFLSSSASALKKKHLYYLTIFSTVLFSSWNNMIFAQVSVNNSALNNLGPAKNIQPKSTKNKKATSISKHAKQPTNPAKISQSKPKQTQAAIPSIPNSPPPNPVFRDPELNVPLHPPAPPAMPKINPKAQGNVVVNDQHTIINFKGDESELNEIMMKTVMDMANVLKRNPNVQIYLNAYSHGTVDDISTPRRNALNRGLTIRAVLINQGIPATRIYLIAKGIPESNTNANPDYVEMVRSDLVKDKK
;
A
#
# COMPACT_ATOMS: atom_id res chain seq x y z
N MET A 1 -22.38 -18.50 66.02
CA MET A 1 -22.67 -19.85 66.52
C MET A 1 -21.94 -20.83 65.61
N PHE A 2 -21.10 -21.67 66.19
CA PHE A 2 -20.16 -22.61 65.55
C PHE A 2 -20.87 -23.81 64.89
N PHE A 3 -20.29 -24.37 63.83
CA PHE A 3 -20.01 -25.81 63.53
C PHE A 3 -19.35 -25.87 62.13
N LEU A 4 -18.03 -26.08 61.97
CA LEU A 4 -17.21 -27.31 62.01
C LEU A 4 -17.50 -28.38 60.93
N SER A 5 -16.37 -28.88 60.39
CA SER A 5 -16.10 -30.19 59.73
C SER A 5 -16.02 -30.15 58.19
N SER A 6 -14.83 -30.13 57.55
CA SER A 6 -13.70 -31.09 57.51
C SER A 6 -13.87 -32.19 56.45
N SER A 7 -13.04 -32.15 55.40
CA SER A 7 -12.22 -33.32 55.03
C SER A 7 -11.07 -32.94 54.10
N ALA A 8 -9.90 -33.37 54.55
CA ALA A 8 -8.61 -33.28 53.89
C ALA A 8 -8.37 -34.46 52.94
N SER A 9 -7.37 -34.31 52.06
CA SER A 9 -6.34 -35.31 51.65
C SER A 9 -5.96 -35.03 50.20
N ALA A 10 -4.85 -34.35 49.90
CA ALA A 10 -3.48 -34.83 49.95
C ALA A 10 -3.24 -36.10 49.10
N LEU A 11 -2.69 -35.93 47.89
CA LEU A 11 -1.86 -36.96 47.26
C LEU A 11 -0.67 -36.37 46.46
N LYS A 12 0.49 -36.41 47.12
CA LYS A 12 1.88 -36.61 46.68
C LYS A 12 2.12 -36.70 45.15
N LYS A 13 2.92 -35.81 44.56
CA LYS A 13 4.40 -35.88 44.39
C LYS A 13 4.96 -37.26 43.95
N LYS A 14 5.58 -37.30 42.77
CA LYS A 14 6.90 -37.91 42.40
C LYS A 14 7.16 -37.63 40.91
N HIS A 15 8.07 -36.69 40.59
CA HIS A 15 9.45 -36.94 40.16
C HIS A 15 9.61 -38.02 39.08
N LEU A 16 9.95 -37.59 37.86
CA LEU A 16 10.90 -38.34 37.04
C LEU A 16 11.80 -37.35 36.29
N TYR A 17 13.06 -37.35 36.71
CA TYR A 17 14.18 -36.75 36.02
C TYR A 17 14.41 -37.50 34.71
N TYR A 18 14.55 -36.79 33.59
CA TYR A 18 15.27 -37.31 32.44
C TYR A 18 16.50 -36.43 32.19
N LEU A 19 17.62 -37.00 32.62
CA LEU A 19 18.98 -36.59 32.41
C LEU A 19 19.44 -37.26 31.11
N THR A 20 19.63 -36.52 30.01
CA THR A 20 20.43 -37.03 28.88
C THR A 20 21.18 -35.92 28.12
N ILE A 21 22.48 -35.89 28.40
CA ILE A 21 23.60 -35.93 27.44
C ILE A 21 23.90 -34.69 26.58
N PHE A 22 25.06 -34.10 26.93
CA PHE A 22 26.05 -33.41 26.09
C PHE A 22 25.92 -33.62 24.58
N SER A 23 25.85 -32.52 23.82
CA SER A 23 26.58 -32.41 22.55
C SER A 23 26.91 -30.95 22.26
N THR A 24 28.09 -30.54 22.69
CA THR A 24 28.79 -29.33 22.24
C THR A 24 29.27 -29.55 20.82
N VAL A 25 28.68 -28.85 19.86
CA VAL A 25 29.25 -28.71 18.52
C VAL A 25 29.67 -27.26 18.35
N LEU A 26 30.98 -27.02 18.44
CA LEU A 26 31.63 -25.87 17.84
C LEU A 26 31.37 -25.93 16.33
N PHE A 27 30.64 -24.96 15.79
CA PHE A 27 30.74 -24.63 14.37
C PHE A 27 31.35 -23.24 14.23
N SER A 28 32.46 -23.27 13.52
CA SER A 28 33.33 -22.19 13.07
C SER A 28 32.59 -21.04 12.41
N SER A 29 33.06 -19.84 12.75
CA SER A 29 32.92 -18.60 12.00
C SER A 29 33.26 -18.77 10.51
N TRP A 30 32.34 -18.40 9.63
CA TRP A 30 32.63 -17.96 8.27
C TRP A 30 32.03 -16.58 8.04
N ASN A 31 32.93 -15.61 7.88
CA ASN A 31 32.65 -14.31 7.30
C ASN A 31 32.23 -14.51 5.83
N ASN A 32 30.96 -14.29 5.52
CA ASN A 32 30.53 -14.05 4.15
C ASN A 32 30.49 -12.54 3.92
N MET A 33 31.57 -12.00 3.35
CA MET A 33 31.52 -10.72 2.67
C MET A 33 30.70 -10.89 1.40
N ILE A 34 29.48 -10.35 1.40
CA ILE A 34 28.64 -10.27 0.20
C ILE A 34 29.00 -8.97 -0.51
N PHE A 35 29.80 -9.06 -1.57
CA PHE A 35 29.93 -8.00 -2.55
C PHE A 35 28.59 -7.86 -3.29
N ALA A 36 28.12 -6.63 -3.47
CA ALA A 36 26.97 -6.33 -4.29
C ALA A 36 27.21 -6.82 -5.73
N GLN A 37 26.52 -7.89 -6.14
CA GLN A 37 26.54 -8.33 -7.52
C GLN A 37 25.37 -7.68 -8.27
N VAL A 38 25.70 -6.81 -9.21
CA VAL A 38 24.77 -6.35 -10.25
C VAL A 38 24.59 -7.50 -11.23
N SER A 39 23.53 -8.28 -11.04
CA SER A 39 23.11 -9.30 -12.01
C SER A 39 22.52 -8.60 -13.24
N VAL A 40 23.34 -8.35 -14.26
CA VAL A 40 22.86 -8.09 -15.61
C VAL A 40 22.33 -9.41 -16.20
N ASN A 41 21.06 -9.42 -16.58
CA ASN A 41 20.46 -10.57 -17.25
C ASN A 41 21.00 -10.62 -18.69
N ASN A 42 22.18 -11.22 -18.89
CA ASN A 42 22.83 -11.30 -20.21
C ASN A 42 21.97 -12.04 -21.25
N SER A 43 21.05 -12.90 -20.81
CA SER A 43 20.07 -13.57 -21.67
C SER A 43 19.04 -12.59 -22.25
N ALA A 44 18.73 -11.49 -21.55
CA ALA A 44 17.88 -10.42 -22.07
C ALA A 44 18.64 -9.51 -23.05
N LEU A 45 19.94 -9.30 -22.85
CA LEU A 45 20.78 -8.56 -23.81
C LEU A 45 21.00 -9.36 -25.11
N ASN A 46 21.25 -10.66 -25.02
CA ASN A 46 21.56 -11.49 -26.19
C ASN A 46 20.32 -11.81 -27.06
N ASN A 47 19.11 -11.64 -26.52
CA ASN A 47 17.86 -11.76 -27.29
C ASN A 47 17.43 -10.45 -27.97
N LEU A 48 18.19 -9.36 -27.81
CA LEU A 48 18.08 -8.19 -28.68
C LEU A 48 18.82 -8.54 -29.98
N GLY A 49 18.13 -9.24 -30.88
CA GLY A 49 18.62 -9.48 -32.24
C GLY A 49 19.09 -8.18 -32.92
N PRO A 50 19.89 -8.27 -34.00
CA PRO A 50 20.48 -7.09 -34.64
C PRO A 50 19.40 -6.05 -34.97
N ALA A 51 19.68 -4.79 -34.60
CA ALA A 51 18.77 -3.67 -34.74
C ALA A 51 18.27 -3.52 -36.20
N LYS A 52 17.11 -4.07 -36.49
CA LYS A 52 16.37 -3.81 -37.73
C LYS A 52 15.54 -2.56 -37.51
N ASN A 53 16.00 -1.45 -38.09
CA ASN A 53 15.27 -0.20 -38.19
C ASN A 53 13.92 -0.47 -38.89
N ILE A 54 12.82 -0.51 -38.11
CA ILE A 54 11.47 -0.57 -38.62
C ILE A 54 10.69 0.58 -37.98
N GLN A 55 10.49 1.62 -38.77
CA GLN A 55 9.54 2.70 -38.51
C GLN A 55 8.14 2.14 -38.18
N PRO A 56 7.39 2.76 -37.25
CA PRO A 56 6.04 2.34 -36.92
C PRO A 56 5.08 2.62 -38.09
N LYS A 57 4.62 1.55 -38.76
CA LYS A 57 3.48 1.61 -39.69
C LYS A 57 2.18 1.53 -38.92
N SER A 58 1.45 2.64 -38.94
CA SER A 58 0.02 2.74 -38.65
C SER A 58 -0.79 1.84 -39.58
N THR A 59 -1.53 0.88 -39.03
CA THR A 59 -2.60 0.17 -39.74
C THR A 59 -3.94 0.39 -39.04
N LYS A 60 -4.76 1.17 -39.72
CA LYS A 60 -6.19 1.38 -39.53
C LYS A 60 -6.94 0.04 -39.50
N ASN A 61 -7.88 -0.12 -38.59
CA ASN A 61 -9.07 -0.95 -38.84
C ASN A 61 -10.34 -0.18 -38.52
N LYS A 62 -11.17 -0.04 -39.55
CA LYS A 62 -12.49 0.59 -39.55
C LYS A 62 -13.52 -0.46 -39.14
N LYS A 63 -14.44 -0.09 -38.25
CA LYS A 63 -15.87 -0.41 -38.42
C LYS A 63 -16.68 0.69 -37.75
N ALA A 64 -17.37 1.46 -38.60
CA ALA A 64 -18.32 2.47 -38.24
C ALA A 64 -19.72 1.84 -38.22
N THR A 65 -20.52 2.19 -37.21
CA THR A 65 -21.97 2.09 -37.25
C THR A 65 -22.54 3.50 -37.30
N SER A 66 -23.48 3.65 -38.21
CA SER A 66 -24.12 4.85 -38.75
C SER A 66 -24.91 5.69 -37.74
N ILE A 67 -24.74 7.02 -37.80
CA ILE A 67 -25.84 7.99 -37.68
C ILE A 67 -25.53 9.14 -38.66
N SER A 68 -26.41 9.36 -39.63
CA SER A 68 -26.42 10.57 -40.47
C SER A 68 -27.81 11.17 -40.44
N LYS A 69 -27.90 12.49 -40.27
CA LYS A 69 -28.48 13.40 -41.29
C LYS A 69 -28.41 14.87 -40.86
N HIS A 70 -27.79 15.66 -41.76
CA HIS A 70 -28.14 17.02 -42.20
C HIS A 70 -27.97 18.19 -41.20
N ALA A 71 -27.43 19.37 -41.54
CA ALA A 71 -27.34 20.04 -42.84
C ALA A 71 -26.27 21.16 -42.90
N LYS A 72 -25.68 21.30 -44.11
CA LYS A 72 -25.30 22.51 -44.87
C LYS A 72 -24.32 23.56 -44.29
N GLN A 73 -23.18 23.65 -44.98
CA GLN A 73 -22.33 24.83 -45.10
C GLN A 73 -22.22 25.17 -46.61
N PRO A 74 -22.31 26.45 -47.04
CA PRO A 74 -22.14 26.81 -48.44
C PRO A 74 -20.67 27.14 -48.80
N THR A 75 -20.32 26.69 -50.00
CA THR A 75 -19.11 26.93 -50.80
C THR A 75 -19.06 28.34 -51.40
N ASN A 76 -17.87 28.91 -51.66
CA ASN A 76 -17.25 29.09 -53.00
C ASN A 76 -15.99 30.03 -52.93
N PRO A 77 -15.20 30.31 -54.01
CA PRO A 77 -13.80 29.90 -54.11
C PRO A 77 -12.79 31.05 -54.35
N ALA A 78 -11.50 30.69 -54.32
CA ALA A 78 -10.34 31.57 -54.49
C ALA A 78 -10.19 32.17 -55.92
N LYS A 79 -9.65 33.40 -55.99
CA LYS A 79 -9.12 34.00 -57.23
C LYS A 79 -7.70 34.52 -57.01
N ILE A 80 -6.83 34.14 -57.93
CA ILE A 80 -5.40 34.45 -58.06
C ILE A 80 -5.24 35.87 -58.59
N SER A 81 -4.24 36.64 -58.12
CA SER A 81 -3.67 37.75 -58.90
C SER A 81 -2.22 38.06 -58.48
N GLN A 82 -1.42 38.31 -59.51
CA GLN A 82 0.03 38.46 -59.53
C GLN A 82 0.53 39.79 -58.95
N SER A 83 1.81 39.76 -58.63
CA SER A 83 2.73 40.77 -58.09
C SER A 83 2.82 42.12 -58.82
N LYS A 84 2.94 43.19 -58.04
CA LYS A 84 3.88 44.32 -58.27
C LYS A 84 4.20 45.00 -56.93
N PRO A 85 5.46 45.17 -56.51
CA PRO A 85 5.76 45.83 -55.24
C PRO A 85 5.62 47.34 -55.41
N LYS A 86 4.57 47.91 -54.83
CA LYS A 86 4.47 49.34 -54.57
C LYS A 86 4.99 49.56 -53.14
N GLN A 87 6.16 50.17 -52.98
CA GLN A 87 6.60 50.68 -51.69
C GLN A 87 5.50 51.63 -51.18
N THR A 88 4.80 51.20 -50.14
CA THR A 88 3.93 52.03 -49.33
C THR A 88 4.39 51.77 -47.90
N GLN A 89 4.97 52.80 -47.28
CA GLN A 89 5.40 52.74 -45.88
C GLN A 89 4.19 52.31 -45.05
N ALA A 90 4.29 51.13 -44.44
CA ALA A 90 3.26 50.63 -43.55
C ALA A 90 3.25 51.50 -42.29
N ALA A 91 2.14 52.21 -42.06
CA ALA A 91 1.86 52.82 -40.77
C ALA A 91 1.77 51.69 -39.73
N ILE A 92 2.64 51.78 -38.71
CA ILE A 92 2.68 50.84 -37.60
C ILE A 92 1.38 50.99 -36.80
N PRO A 93 0.66 49.90 -36.44
CA PRO A 93 -0.54 50.00 -35.61
C PRO A 93 -0.21 50.63 -34.25
N SER A 94 -1.02 51.61 -33.85
CA SER A 94 -0.88 52.31 -32.58
C SER A 94 -1.18 51.37 -31.41
N ILE A 95 -0.19 51.17 -30.55
CA ILE A 95 -0.31 50.39 -29.31
C ILE A 95 -0.94 51.30 -28.25
N PRO A 96 -2.00 50.88 -27.53
CA PRO A 96 -2.59 51.68 -26.48
C PRO A 96 -1.54 52.02 -25.41
N ASN A 97 -1.43 53.32 -25.10
CA ASN A 97 -0.41 53.89 -24.20
C ASN A 97 -0.53 53.46 -22.72
N SER A 98 -1.50 52.62 -22.37
CA SER A 98 -1.65 52.14 -20.98
C SER A 98 -1.60 50.62 -20.94
N PRO A 99 -0.79 50.04 -20.04
CA PRO A 99 -0.86 48.62 -19.75
C PRO A 99 -2.28 48.27 -19.24
N PRO A 100 -2.75 47.05 -19.53
CA PRO A 100 -4.01 46.56 -18.99
C PRO A 100 -3.97 46.56 -17.46
N PRO A 101 -5.11 46.80 -16.78
CA PRO A 101 -5.17 46.78 -15.33
C PRO A 101 -4.74 45.41 -14.80
N ASN A 102 -3.97 45.43 -13.70
CA ASN A 102 -3.47 44.22 -13.07
C ASN A 102 -4.64 43.30 -12.69
N PRO A 103 -4.57 42.00 -13.03
CA PRO A 103 -5.55 41.03 -12.57
C PRO A 103 -5.63 41.03 -11.04
N VAL A 104 -6.81 41.31 -10.50
CA VAL A 104 -7.08 41.16 -9.06
C VAL A 104 -7.38 39.70 -8.80
N PHE A 105 -6.42 38.97 -8.23
CA PHE A 105 -6.68 37.64 -7.69
C PHE A 105 -7.49 37.80 -6.41
N ARG A 106 -8.71 37.26 -6.40
CA ARG A 106 -9.45 37.11 -5.15
C ARG A 106 -8.82 35.97 -4.39
N ASP A 107 -8.50 36.21 -3.13
CA ASP A 107 -8.07 35.14 -2.24
C ASP A 107 -9.19 34.09 -2.19
N PRO A 108 -8.87 32.80 -2.40
CA PRO A 108 -9.86 31.74 -2.24
C PRO A 108 -10.35 31.75 -0.80
N GLU A 109 -11.67 31.72 -0.60
CA GLU A 109 -12.25 31.52 0.72
C GLU A 109 -11.79 30.15 1.26
N LEU A 110 -10.80 30.16 2.16
CA LEU A 110 -10.28 28.97 2.80
C LEU A 110 -11.28 28.50 3.86
N ASN A 111 -12.19 27.63 3.47
CA ASN A 111 -13.04 26.92 4.43
C ASN A 111 -12.20 25.84 5.15
N VAL A 112 -11.50 26.25 6.21
CA VAL A 112 -10.75 25.32 7.06
C VAL A 112 -11.71 24.73 8.09
N PRO A 113 -11.86 23.39 8.15
CA PRO A 113 -12.68 22.76 9.17
C PRO A 113 -12.11 23.07 10.57
N LEU A 114 -12.95 23.64 11.43
CA LEU A 114 -12.59 24.08 12.79
C LEU A 114 -12.45 22.92 13.79
N HIS A 115 -12.95 21.74 13.45
CA HIS A 115 -12.90 20.54 14.28
C HIS A 115 -11.95 19.50 13.67
N PRO A 116 -11.31 18.66 14.51
CA PRO A 116 -10.55 17.54 14.00
C PRO A 116 -11.47 16.61 13.16
N PRO A 117 -10.91 15.90 12.18
CA PRO A 117 -11.66 14.88 11.45
C PRO A 117 -12.29 13.88 12.41
N ALA A 118 -13.53 13.47 12.13
CA ALA A 118 -14.14 12.39 12.89
C ALA A 118 -13.29 11.12 12.80
N PRO A 119 -13.18 10.33 13.88
CA PRO A 119 -12.54 9.03 13.82
C PRO A 119 -13.14 8.15 12.72
N PRO A 120 -12.35 7.26 12.09
CA PRO A 120 -12.89 6.31 11.13
C PRO A 120 -13.92 5.42 11.80
N ALA A 121 -14.93 4.97 11.06
CA ALA A 121 -15.91 4.02 11.59
C ALA A 121 -15.21 2.75 12.10
N MET A 122 -15.64 2.25 13.26
CA MET A 122 -15.11 1.00 13.81
C MET A 122 -15.51 -0.17 12.88
N PRO A 123 -14.55 -1.00 12.44
CA PRO A 123 -14.87 -2.18 11.64
C PRO A 123 -15.80 -3.13 12.39
N LYS A 124 -16.77 -3.68 11.68
CA LYS A 124 -17.66 -4.71 12.22
C LYS A 124 -16.90 -6.03 12.34
N ILE A 125 -17.12 -6.74 13.44
CA ILE A 125 -16.64 -8.11 13.59
C ILE A 125 -17.53 -9.00 12.71
N ASN A 126 -16.92 -9.81 11.85
CA ASN A 126 -17.62 -10.85 11.12
C ASN A 126 -17.22 -12.23 11.69
N PRO A 127 -18.13 -12.96 12.36
CA PRO A 127 -17.83 -14.29 12.91
C PRO A 127 -17.58 -15.33 11.82
N LYS A 128 -17.99 -15.07 10.57
CA LYS A 128 -17.73 -15.93 9.41
C LYS A 128 -16.41 -15.64 8.71
N ALA A 129 -15.73 -14.54 9.05
CA ALA A 129 -14.45 -14.17 8.44
C ALA A 129 -13.40 -15.25 8.75
N GLN A 130 -12.73 -15.70 7.69
CA GLN A 130 -11.79 -16.80 7.79
C GLN A 130 -10.38 -16.23 7.88
N GLY A 131 -9.69 -16.54 8.97
CA GLY A 131 -8.36 -16.03 9.22
C GLY A 131 -7.85 -16.45 10.59
N ASN A 132 -6.54 -16.42 10.75
CA ASN A 132 -5.86 -16.75 11.99
C ASN A 132 -4.77 -15.73 12.31
N VAL A 133 -4.28 -15.79 13.53
CA VAL A 133 -3.25 -14.90 14.04
C VAL A 133 -2.02 -15.74 14.39
N VAL A 134 -0.85 -15.26 13.99
CA VAL A 134 0.44 -15.81 14.38
C VAL A 134 1.22 -14.71 15.08
N VAL A 135 1.55 -14.92 16.36
CA VAL A 135 2.33 -13.96 17.15
C VAL A 135 3.75 -14.50 17.28
N ASN A 136 4.71 -13.70 16.85
CA ASN A 136 6.14 -13.96 17.02
C ASN A 136 6.76 -12.86 17.89
N ASP A 137 8.01 -13.06 18.33
CA ASP A 137 8.73 -12.11 19.19
C ASP A 137 8.93 -10.74 18.53
N GLN A 138 9.00 -10.68 17.19
CA GLN A 138 9.30 -9.46 16.45
C GLN A 138 8.08 -8.82 15.78
N HIS A 139 7.10 -9.63 15.37
CA HIS A 139 5.92 -9.16 14.66
C HIS A 139 4.69 -10.00 15.00
N THR A 140 3.53 -9.43 14.73
CA THR A 140 2.25 -10.15 14.76
C THR A 140 1.67 -10.20 13.36
N ILE A 141 1.39 -11.41 12.87
CA ILE A 141 0.83 -11.64 11.54
C ILE A 141 -0.66 -11.94 11.70
N ILE A 142 -1.48 -11.16 10.99
CA ILE A 142 -2.91 -11.41 10.84
C ILE A 142 -3.14 -11.95 9.45
N ASN A 143 -3.51 -13.23 9.34
CA ASN A 143 -3.80 -13.86 8.06
C ASN A 143 -5.30 -13.75 7.75
N PHE A 144 -5.60 -13.44 6.50
CA PHE A 144 -6.94 -13.35 5.93
C PHE A 144 -7.12 -14.48 4.92
N LYS A 145 -8.36 -14.75 4.51
CA LYS A 145 -8.62 -15.70 3.45
C LYS A 145 -9.07 -14.99 2.17
N GLY A 146 -8.40 -15.30 1.06
CA GLY A 146 -8.79 -14.77 -0.25
C GLY A 146 -8.88 -13.26 -0.18
N ASP A 147 -9.92 -12.66 -0.78
CA ASP A 147 -10.09 -11.21 -0.85
C ASP A 147 -10.73 -10.56 0.39
N GLU A 148 -10.89 -11.31 1.48
CA GLU A 148 -11.50 -10.79 2.70
C GLU A 148 -10.62 -9.73 3.38
N SER A 149 -11.27 -8.71 3.95
CA SER A 149 -10.64 -7.65 4.77
C SER A 149 -11.31 -7.46 6.13
N GLU A 150 -12.25 -8.32 6.47
CA GLU A 150 -13.01 -8.27 7.72
C GLU A 150 -12.29 -9.03 8.84
N LEU A 151 -12.50 -8.62 10.08
CA LEU A 151 -11.87 -9.23 11.25
C LEU A 151 -12.86 -10.17 11.95
N ASN A 152 -12.37 -11.34 12.32
CA ASN A 152 -13.03 -12.21 13.29
C ASN A 152 -12.70 -11.77 14.72
N GLU A 153 -13.30 -12.43 15.71
CA GLU A 153 -13.13 -12.07 17.13
C GLU A 153 -11.68 -12.17 17.61
N ILE A 154 -10.95 -13.23 17.19
CA ILE A 154 -9.56 -13.46 17.59
C ILE A 154 -8.64 -12.39 17.00
N MET A 155 -8.83 -12.07 15.72
CA MET A 155 -8.09 -11.02 15.02
C MET A 155 -8.36 -9.65 15.66
N MET A 156 -9.63 -9.31 15.89
CA MET A 156 -10.02 -8.06 16.54
C MET A 156 -9.39 -7.92 17.93
N LYS A 157 -9.47 -8.96 18.76
CA LYS A 157 -8.86 -8.98 20.09
C LYS A 157 -7.35 -8.76 20.01
N THR A 158 -6.67 -9.43 19.08
CA THR A 158 -5.22 -9.28 18.88
C THR A 158 -4.86 -7.83 18.54
N VAL A 159 -5.62 -7.17 17.65
CA VAL A 159 -5.38 -5.75 17.31
C VAL A 159 -5.62 -4.83 18.51
N MET A 160 -6.64 -5.12 19.33
CA MET A 160 -6.88 -4.38 20.58
C MET A 160 -5.76 -4.56 21.60
N ASP A 161 -5.24 -5.79 21.75
CA ASP A 161 -4.12 -6.08 22.65
C ASP A 161 -2.85 -5.34 22.20
N MET A 162 -2.60 -5.30 20.89
CA MET A 162 -1.53 -4.50 20.30
C MET A 162 -1.72 -3.00 20.58
N ALA A 163 -2.95 -2.47 20.47
CA ALA A 163 -3.24 -1.09 20.84
C ALA A 163 -2.91 -0.82 22.31
N ASN A 164 -3.25 -1.74 23.22
CA ASN A 164 -2.92 -1.61 24.64
C ASN A 164 -1.40 -1.58 24.87
N VAL A 165 -0.62 -2.37 24.12
CA VAL A 165 0.85 -2.30 24.16
C VAL A 165 1.34 -0.93 23.70
N LEU A 166 0.78 -0.37 22.61
CA LEU A 166 1.18 0.94 22.08
C LEU A 166 0.78 2.12 23.00
N LYS A 167 -0.31 2.00 23.75
CA LYS A 167 -0.71 2.98 24.78
C LYS A 167 0.30 3.06 25.90
N ARG A 168 0.82 1.91 26.35
CA ARG A 168 1.84 1.85 27.41
C ARG A 168 3.21 2.35 26.95
N ASN A 169 3.47 2.36 25.65
CA ASN A 169 4.75 2.74 25.07
C ASN A 169 4.58 3.91 24.08
N PRO A 170 4.47 5.16 24.55
CA PRO A 170 4.09 6.30 23.71
C PRO A 170 5.10 6.63 22.59
N ASN A 171 6.37 6.26 22.76
CA ASN A 171 7.44 6.52 21.80
C ASN A 171 7.52 5.46 20.67
N VAL A 172 6.77 4.37 20.79
CA VAL A 172 6.81 3.26 19.83
C VAL A 172 5.85 3.52 18.68
N GLN A 173 6.28 3.25 17.45
CA GLN A 173 5.43 3.31 16.26
C GLN A 173 5.08 1.89 15.80
N ILE A 174 4.00 1.76 15.03
CA ILE A 174 3.61 0.49 14.42
C ILE A 174 3.61 0.62 12.90
N TYR A 175 4.27 -0.34 12.25
CA TYR A 175 4.28 -0.54 10.82
C TYR A 175 3.33 -1.68 10.46
N LEU A 176 2.40 -1.41 9.57
CA LEU A 176 1.45 -2.35 9.00
C LEU A 176 1.89 -2.65 7.57
N ASN A 177 2.58 -3.77 7.36
CA ASN A 177 2.93 -4.23 6.03
C ASN A 177 1.83 -5.17 5.54
N ALA A 178 1.02 -4.70 4.59
CA ALA A 178 -0.12 -5.46 4.10
C ALA A 178 0.17 -6.13 2.76
N TYR A 179 -0.23 -7.40 2.65
CA TYR A 179 -0.02 -8.27 1.50
C TYR A 179 -1.32 -8.90 1.02
N SER A 180 -1.29 -9.40 -0.20
CA SER A 180 -2.38 -10.13 -0.85
C SER A 180 -1.83 -11.11 -1.87
N HIS A 181 -2.53 -12.22 -2.08
CA HIS A 181 -2.36 -13.03 -3.27
C HIS A 181 -2.72 -12.23 -4.53
N GLY A 182 -2.09 -12.59 -5.65
CA GLY A 182 -2.31 -11.99 -6.96
C GLY A 182 -1.28 -12.48 -7.96
N THR A 183 -1.37 -11.99 -9.19
CA THR A 183 -0.41 -12.28 -10.27
C THR A 183 0.39 -11.03 -10.62
N VAL A 184 1.60 -11.21 -11.14
CA VAL A 184 2.45 -10.09 -11.59
C VAL A 184 1.86 -9.33 -12.79
N ASP A 185 0.93 -9.95 -13.53
CA ASP A 185 0.25 -9.33 -14.67
C ASP A 185 -0.82 -8.32 -14.23
N ASP A 186 -1.42 -8.49 -13.04
CA ASP A 186 -2.35 -7.54 -12.43
C ASP A 186 -1.90 -7.16 -11.02
N ILE A 187 -0.93 -6.25 -10.94
CA ILE A 187 -0.42 -5.72 -9.67
C ILE A 187 -1.44 -4.82 -8.94
N SER A 188 -2.48 -4.36 -9.62
CA SER A 188 -3.41 -3.38 -9.06
C SER A 188 -4.35 -4.04 -8.06
N THR A 189 -4.87 -5.21 -8.39
CA THR A 189 -5.79 -5.97 -7.53
C THR A 189 -5.21 -6.36 -6.16
N PRO A 190 -4.07 -7.08 -6.06
CA PRO A 190 -3.46 -7.43 -4.78
C PRO A 190 -3.14 -6.19 -3.93
N ARG A 191 -2.75 -5.08 -4.57
CA ARG A 191 -2.45 -3.84 -3.84
C ARG A 191 -3.69 -3.20 -3.24
N ARG A 192 -4.82 -3.19 -3.95
CA ARG A 192 -6.11 -2.73 -3.41
C ARG A 192 -6.56 -3.60 -2.23
N ASN A 193 -6.49 -4.92 -2.38
CA ASN A 193 -6.93 -5.86 -1.34
C ASN A 193 -6.04 -5.76 -0.09
N ALA A 194 -4.72 -5.68 -0.26
CA ALA A 194 -3.79 -5.40 0.82
C ALA A 194 -4.09 -4.08 1.53
N LEU A 195 -4.36 -3.01 0.78
CA LEU A 195 -4.71 -1.71 1.36
C LEU A 195 -5.98 -1.80 2.21
N ASN A 196 -7.03 -2.47 1.71
CA ASN A 196 -8.28 -2.64 2.45
C ASN A 196 -8.06 -3.34 3.80
N ARG A 197 -7.31 -4.45 3.83
CA ARG A 197 -6.96 -5.17 5.08
C ARG A 197 -6.21 -4.27 6.06
N GLY A 198 -5.23 -3.53 5.57
CA GLY A 198 -4.47 -2.59 6.36
C GLY A 198 -5.31 -1.44 6.92
N LEU A 199 -6.25 -0.92 6.13
CA LEU A 199 -7.18 0.13 6.55
C LEU A 199 -8.13 -0.37 7.64
N THR A 200 -8.61 -1.61 7.56
CA THR A 200 -9.41 -2.24 8.62
C THR A 200 -8.65 -2.22 9.94
N ILE A 201 -7.41 -2.73 9.96
CA ILE A 201 -6.60 -2.77 11.18
C ILE A 201 -6.28 -1.36 11.68
N ARG A 202 -5.90 -0.44 10.78
CA ARG A 202 -5.62 0.96 11.12
C ARG A 202 -6.83 1.65 11.74
N ALA A 203 -8.05 1.38 11.24
CA ALA A 203 -9.27 1.93 11.81
C ALA A 203 -9.49 1.45 13.25
N VAL A 204 -9.25 0.16 13.55
CA VAL A 204 -9.32 -0.34 14.93
C VAL A 204 -8.33 0.38 15.83
N LEU A 205 -7.07 0.50 15.42
CA LEU A 205 -6.03 1.16 16.22
C LEU A 205 -6.36 2.64 16.51
N ILE A 206 -6.87 3.38 15.51
CA ILE A 206 -7.28 4.77 15.70
C ILE A 206 -8.48 4.86 16.65
N ASN A 207 -9.47 3.98 16.51
CA ASN A 207 -10.63 3.93 17.43
C ASN A 207 -10.21 3.58 18.86
N GLN A 208 -9.12 2.83 19.02
CA GLN A 208 -8.53 2.60 20.34
C GLN A 208 -7.78 3.82 20.90
N GLY A 209 -7.70 4.94 20.18
CA GLY A 209 -7.02 6.15 20.63
C GLY A 209 -5.52 6.17 20.33
N ILE A 210 -5.03 5.28 19.45
CA ILE A 210 -3.66 5.39 18.96
C ILE A 210 -3.58 6.54 17.94
N PRO A 211 -2.68 7.52 18.13
CA PRO A 211 -2.52 8.62 17.19
C PRO A 211 -2.22 8.11 15.77
N ALA A 212 -2.92 8.66 14.78
CA ALA A 212 -2.74 8.30 13.37
C ALA A 212 -1.30 8.51 12.88
N THR A 213 -0.55 9.42 13.51
CA THR A 213 0.87 9.72 13.25
C THR A 213 1.81 8.58 13.68
N ARG A 214 1.36 7.66 14.52
CA ARG A 214 2.14 6.51 14.99
C ARG A 214 1.84 5.22 14.23
N ILE A 215 0.92 5.26 13.26
CA ILE A 215 0.46 4.09 12.51
C ILE A 215 0.85 4.27 11.04
N TYR A 216 1.90 3.56 10.63
CA TYR A 216 2.40 3.57 9.26
C TYR A 216 1.84 2.36 8.52
N LEU A 217 0.97 2.60 7.54
CA LEU A 217 0.41 1.56 6.69
C LEU A 217 1.09 1.57 5.32
N ILE A 218 1.61 0.42 4.90
CA ILE A 218 2.18 0.21 3.57
C ILE A 218 1.48 -0.99 2.92
N ALA A 219 0.75 -0.74 1.83
CA ALA A 219 0.22 -1.80 0.97
C ALA A 219 1.32 -2.26 0.00
N LYS A 220 1.94 -3.40 0.35
CA LYS A 220 3.01 -4.04 -0.44
C LYS A 220 2.46 -4.81 -1.64
N GLY A 221 1.25 -5.36 -1.52
CA GLY A 221 0.63 -6.15 -2.58
C GLY A 221 1.13 -7.59 -2.54
N ILE A 222 1.68 -8.08 -3.65
CA ILE A 222 2.16 -9.46 -3.73
C ILE A 222 3.41 -9.62 -2.86
N PRO A 223 3.50 -10.65 -1.99
CA PRO A 223 4.71 -10.89 -1.20
C PRO A 223 5.89 -11.29 -2.10
N GLU A 224 7.05 -10.66 -1.93
CA GLU A 224 8.30 -10.92 -2.68
C GLU A 224 8.87 -12.33 -2.42
N SER A 225 8.51 -12.92 -1.27
CA SER A 225 8.92 -14.26 -0.87
C SER A 225 7.77 -14.96 -0.17
N ASN A 226 7.62 -16.26 -0.41
CA ASN A 226 6.63 -17.13 0.25
C ASN A 226 7.02 -17.50 1.69
N THR A 227 7.52 -16.52 2.46
CA THR A 227 7.93 -16.69 3.87
C THR A 227 6.75 -17.07 4.77
N ASN A 228 5.55 -16.69 4.38
CA ASN A 228 4.31 -17.11 5.02
C ASN A 228 3.59 -18.12 4.12
N ALA A 229 3.02 -19.17 4.71
CA ALA A 229 2.22 -20.16 4.00
C ALA A 229 0.98 -19.55 3.36
N ASN A 230 0.46 -18.45 3.94
CA ASN A 230 -0.63 -17.68 3.40
C ASN A 230 -0.10 -16.36 2.80
N PRO A 231 -0.37 -16.04 1.52
CA PRO A 231 0.00 -14.76 0.91
C PRO A 231 -0.89 -13.57 1.35
N ASP A 232 -2.07 -13.84 1.91
CA ASP A 232 -3.04 -12.84 2.37
C ASP A 232 -2.83 -12.54 3.85
N TYR A 233 -1.98 -11.57 4.16
CA TYR A 233 -1.72 -11.21 5.56
C TYR A 233 -1.36 -9.74 5.75
N VAL A 234 -1.49 -9.28 6.99
CA VAL A 234 -0.93 -8.02 7.46
C VAL A 234 0.05 -8.32 8.59
N GLU A 235 1.29 -7.89 8.39
CA GLU A 235 2.32 -7.92 9.41
C GLU A 235 2.28 -6.61 10.22
N MET A 236 2.11 -6.75 11.53
CA MET A 236 2.18 -5.67 12.51
C MET A 236 3.54 -5.71 13.19
N VAL A 237 4.39 -4.74 12.87
CA VAL A 237 5.75 -4.62 13.41
C VAL A 237 5.85 -3.38 14.26
N ARG A 238 6.31 -3.54 15.51
CA ARG A 238 6.56 -2.39 16.39
C ARG A 238 7.99 -1.87 16.18
N SER A 239 8.17 -0.56 16.21
CA SER A 239 9.47 0.07 15.95
C SER A 239 10.55 -0.32 16.96
N ASP A 240 10.19 -0.68 18.19
CA ASP A 240 11.11 -1.16 19.23
C ASP A 240 11.57 -2.60 19.04
N LEU A 241 10.92 -3.36 18.15
CA LEU A 241 11.24 -4.76 17.86
C LEU A 241 12.02 -4.95 16.54
N VAL A 242 12.10 -3.91 15.72
CA VAL A 242 12.93 -3.90 14.52
C VAL A 242 14.39 -3.87 14.97
N LYS A 243 15.07 -5.00 14.85
CA LYS A 243 16.53 -5.02 15.04
C LYS A 243 17.14 -4.27 13.87
N ASP A 244 17.81 -3.14 14.14
CA ASP A 244 18.63 -2.47 13.15
C ASP A 244 19.58 -3.49 12.54
N LYS A 245 19.40 -3.78 11.25
CA LYS A 245 20.45 -4.44 10.47
C LYS A 245 21.59 -3.42 10.36
N LYS A 246 22.48 -3.46 11.35
CA LYS A 246 23.76 -2.76 11.32
C LYS A 246 24.75 -3.55 10.47
#